data_AF-A0A1N6MZG3-F1
#
_entry.id   AF-A0A1N6MZG3-F1
#
_cell.length_a   1.000
_cell.length_b   1.000
_cell.length_c   1.000
_cell.angle_alpha   90.00
_cell.angle_beta   90.00
_cell.angle_gamma   90.00
#
_symmetry.space_group_name_H-M   'P 1'
#
loop_
_entity.id
_entity.type
_entity.pdbx_description
1 polymer ?
#
loop_
_entity_poly.entity_id
_entity_poly.type
_entity_poly.pdbx_seq_one_letter_code
_entity_poly.pdbx_strand_id
1 'polypeptide(L)'
;MLRKIAIALLFTFVTLPSFAEPSFTVDEITKTASVDNLDKVVEGCESGEGFFSIDGFQYSESGNTIDLIKFKSSDDKIFAIPTGFDKLSNADKQSVQKILKKGQLSFAKYAVCGSGGFMSLISLNVPLKK
;
A
#
# COMPACT_ATOMS: atom_id res chain seq x y z
N MET A 1 -22.08 17.45 59.41
CA MET A 1 -22.79 17.06 58.16
C MET A 1 -21.75 16.83 57.07
N LEU A 2 -21.33 15.59 56.84
CA LEU A 2 -20.32 15.23 55.82
C LEU A 2 -21.01 15.05 54.45
N ARG A 3 -20.74 15.96 53.49
CA ARG A 3 -21.17 15.79 52.10
C ARG A 3 -20.19 14.86 51.38
N LYS A 4 -20.66 13.66 51.02
CA LYS A 4 -19.96 12.72 50.14
C LYS A 4 -19.99 13.27 48.72
N ILE A 5 -18.84 13.68 48.18
CA ILE A 5 -18.69 14.03 46.77
C ILE A 5 -18.35 12.75 46.03
N ALA A 6 -19.32 12.20 45.30
CA ALA A 6 -19.10 11.09 44.39
C ALA A 6 -18.44 11.63 43.11
N ILE A 7 -17.16 11.31 42.91
CA ILE A 7 -16.44 11.59 41.67
C ILE A 7 -16.83 10.50 40.68
N ALA A 8 -17.71 10.82 39.74
CA ALA A 8 -18.02 9.96 38.60
C ALA A 8 -16.83 10.01 37.63
N LEU A 9 -16.04 8.93 37.59
CA LEU A 9 -15.01 8.72 36.57
C LEU A 9 -15.71 8.42 35.23
N LEU A 10 -15.86 9.45 34.40
CA LEU A 10 -16.22 9.30 33.00
C LEU A 10 -15.01 8.73 32.24
N PHE A 11 -14.97 7.41 32.08
CA PHE A 11 -14.13 6.76 31.08
C PHE A 11 -14.67 7.13 29.71
N THR A 12 -14.14 8.21 29.12
CA THR A 12 -14.31 8.47 27.70
C THR A 12 -13.47 7.44 26.95
N PHE A 13 -14.15 6.44 26.38
CA PHE A 13 -13.55 5.56 25.37
C PHE A 13 -13.19 6.42 24.16
N VAL A 14 -11.95 6.90 24.11
CA VAL A 14 -11.40 7.51 22.90
C VAL A 14 -11.14 6.35 21.93
N THR A 15 -12.06 6.14 20.99
CA THR A 15 -11.81 5.25 19.85
C THR A 15 -10.81 5.94 18.94
N LEU A 16 -9.52 5.66 19.14
CA LEU A 16 -8.49 6.07 18.20
C LEU A 16 -8.80 5.39 16.85
N PRO A 17 -8.80 6.12 15.73
CA PRO A 17 -8.86 5.49 14.43
C PRO A 17 -7.62 4.59 14.29
N SER A 18 -7.83 3.28 14.24
CA SER A 18 -6.78 2.32 13.95
C SER A 18 -6.40 2.52 12.48
N PHE A 19 -5.29 3.24 12.27
CA PHE A 19 -4.64 3.25 10.97
C PHE A 19 -3.97 1.88 10.81
N ALA A 20 -4.47 1.07 9.88
CA ALA A 20 -3.86 -0.20 9.57
C ALA A 20 -2.42 0.04 9.09
N GLU A 21 -1.46 -0.68 9.66
CA GLU A 21 -0.06 -0.53 9.30
C GLU A 21 0.21 -1.14 7.91
N PRO A 22 1.19 -0.59 7.16
CA PRO A 22 1.67 -1.20 5.92
C PRO A 22 2.11 -2.65 6.17
N SER A 23 1.64 -3.58 5.35
CA SER A 23 1.92 -5.00 5.56
C SER A 23 2.14 -5.74 4.26
N PHE A 24 2.89 -6.83 4.36
CA PHE A 24 3.06 -7.81 3.29
C PHE A 24 2.46 -9.14 3.76
N THR A 25 1.63 -9.75 2.92
CA THR A 25 1.00 -11.03 3.22
C THR A 25 1.08 -11.97 2.03
N VAL A 26 1.06 -13.27 2.32
CA VAL A 26 0.98 -14.33 1.32
C VAL A 26 -0.23 -15.19 1.65
N ASP A 27 -1.14 -15.29 0.69
CA ASP A 27 -2.25 -16.23 0.72
C ASP A 27 -1.82 -17.53 0.01
N GLU A 28 -1.65 -18.58 0.81
CA GLU A 28 -1.24 -19.89 0.34
C GLU A 28 -2.34 -20.64 -0.44
N ILE A 29 -3.60 -20.27 -0.26
CA ILE A 29 -4.75 -20.89 -0.94
C ILE A 29 -4.86 -20.32 -2.34
N THR A 30 -4.90 -18.99 -2.45
CA THR A 30 -5.02 -18.30 -3.74
C THR A 30 -3.69 -18.15 -4.47
N LYS A 31 -2.58 -18.46 -3.80
CA LYS A 31 -1.21 -18.26 -4.30
C LYS A 31 -1.01 -16.81 -4.74
N THR A 32 -1.39 -15.88 -3.88
CA THR A 32 -1.27 -14.44 -4.12
C THR A 32 -0.45 -13.81 -3.01
N ALA A 33 0.41 -12.87 -3.36
CA ALA A 33 1.06 -11.99 -2.40
C ALA A 33 0.44 -10.60 -2.49
N SER A 34 0.25 -9.98 -1.34
CA SER A 34 -0.39 -8.69 -1.20
C SER A 34 0.51 -7.75 -0.40
N VAL A 35 0.59 -6.50 -0.85
CA VAL A 35 1.13 -5.40 -0.07
C VAL A 35 0.00 -4.41 0.14
N ASP A 36 -0.35 -4.14 1.39
CA ASP A 36 -1.53 -3.37 1.75
C ASP A 36 -1.18 -2.19 2.65
N ASN A 37 -2.11 -1.23 2.72
CA ASN A 37 -2.05 -0.05 3.59
C ASN A 37 -0.81 0.83 3.38
N LEU A 38 -0.29 0.89 2.14
CA LEU A 38 0.90 1.69 1.81
C LEU A 38 0.60 3.19 1.82
N ASP A 39 -0.62 3.55 1.47
CA ASP A 39 -1.15 4.91 1.55
C ASP A 39 -2.68 4.87 1.72
N LYS A 40 -3.30 6.05 1.81
CA LYS A 40 -4.75 6.20 1.94
C LYS A 40 -5.29 7.21 0.95
N VAL A 41 -6.55 7.01 0.56
CA VAL A 41 -7.30 8.06 -0.15
C VAL A 41 -7.63 9.16 0.85
N VAL A 42 -7.20 10.39 0.58
CA VAL A 42 -7.54 11.58 1.38
C VAL A 42 -8.50 12.48 0.61
N GLU A 43 -9.15 13.41 1.32
CA GLU A 43 -10.07 14.37 0.71
C GLU A 43 -9.37 15.18 -0.39
N GLY A 44 -10.04 15.34 -1.53
CA GLY A 44 -9.48 16.00 -2.70
C GLY A 44 -8.59 15.12 -3.59
N CYS A 45 -8.47 13.81 -3.30
CA CYS A 45 -7.83 12.83 -4.18
C CYS A 45 -8.85 11.87 -4.78
N GLU A 46 -8.58 11.46 -6.02
CA GLU A 46 -9.31 10.39 -6.69
C GLU A 46 -8.63 9.06 -6.43
N SER A 47 -9.38 7.96 -6.52
CA SER A 47 -8.83 6.61 -6.46
C SER A 47 -9.04 5.86 -7.76
N GLY A 48 -8.09 4.98 -8.09
CA GLY A 48 -8.19 4.07 -9.21
C GLY A 48 -7.74 2.68 -8.80
N GLU A 49 -8.28 1.67 -9.48
CA GLU A 49 -7.85 0.29 -9.32
C GLU A 49 -7.98 -0.47 -10.63
N GLY A 50 -7.14 -1.50 -10.81
CA GLY A 50 -7.19 -2.30 -12.01
C GLY A 50 -6.06 -3.31 -12.14
N PHE A 51 -6.16 -4.11 -13.21
CA PHE A 51 -5.12 -5.05 -13.58
C PHE A 51 -4.09 -4.40 -14.51
N PHE A 52 -2.82 -4.51 -14.15
CA PHE A 52 -1.71 -3.93 -14.89
C PHE A 52 -0.55 -4.91 -14.99
N SER A 53 0.16 -4.89 -16.11
CA SER A 53 1.44 -5.60 -16.23
C SER A 53 2.56 -4.74 -15.66
N ILE A 54 3.46 -5.34 -14.90
CA ILE A 54 4.65 -4.65 -14.40
C ILE A 54 5.66 -4.51 -15.55
N ASP A 55 5.92 -3.29 -16.02
CA ASP A 55 6.92 -3.04 -17.07
C ASP A 55 8.32 -2.79 -16.50
N GLY A 56 8.44 -2.37 -15.25
CA GLY A 56 9.76 -2.18 -14.66
C GLY A 56 9.75 -1.59 -13.26
N PHE A 57 10.95 -1.41 -12.74
CA PHE A 57 11.20 -0.94 -11.38
C PHE A 57 12.21 0.20 -11.41
N GLN A 58 12.06 1.14 -10.49
CA GLN A 58 13.15 2.02 -10.08
C GLN A 58 13.44 1.72 -8.62
N TYR A 59 14.70 1.44 -8.32
CA TYR A 59 15.16 1.16 -6.97
C TYR A 59 15.65 2.44 -6.30
N SER A 60 15.65 2.45 -4.97
CA SER A 60 16.35 3.45 -4.17
C SER A 60 17.84 3.44 -4.47
N GLU A 61 18.54 4.51 -4.09
CA GLU A 61 20.00 4.64 -4.30
C GLU A 61 20.78 3.44 -3.71
N SER A 62 20.33 2.94 -2.56
CA SER A 62 20.93 1.76 -1.91
C SER A 62 20.60 0.43 -2.59
N GLY A 63 19.66 0.41 -3.52
CA GLY A 63 19.12 -0.80 -4.13
C GLY A 63 18.18 -1.62 -3.22
N ASN A 64 18.00 -1.23 -1.96
CA ASN A 64 17.29 -2.03 -0.95
C ASN A 64 15.77 -1.90 -0.99
N THR A 65 15.22 -0.99 -1.79
CA THR A 65 13.78 -0.73 -1.89
C THR A 65 13.43 -0.47 -3.36
N ILE A 66 12.27 -0.94 -3.81
CA ILE A 66 11.68 -0.52 -5.08
C ILE A 66 10.89 0.75 -4.78
N ASP A 67 11.36 1.91 -5.22
CA ASP A 67 10.72 3.20 -4.95
C ASP A 67 9.58 3.48 -5.93
N LEU A 68 9.70 3.02 -7.18
CA LEU A 68 8.67 3.16 -8.22
C LEU A 68 8.45 1.84 -8.96
N ILE A 69 7.18 1.56 -9.27
CA ILE A 69 6.81 0.51 -10.22
C ILE A 69 6.24 1.19 -11.47
N LYS A 70 6.75 0.79 -12.65
CA LYS A 70 6.16 1.14 -13.93
C LYS A 70 5.10 0.11 -14.28
N PHE A 71 3.87 0.56 -14.44
CA PHE A 71 2.73 -0.24 -14.83
C PHE A 71 2.39 0.02 -16.29
N LYS A 72 1.98 -1.05 -16.98
CA LYS A 72 1.47 -1.02 -18.34
C LYS A 72 0.02 -1.49 -18.34
N SER A 73 -0.88 -0.65 -18.80
CA SER A 73 -2.31 -0.98 -18.99
C SER A 73 -2.54 -1.79 -20.26
N SER A 74 -3.77 -2.28 -20.42
CA SER A 74 -4.19 -3.08 -21.59
C SER A 74 -4.22 -2.28 -22.90
N ASP A 75 -4.33 -0.95 -22.83
CA ASP A 75 -4.23 -0.02 -23.97
C ASP A 75 -2.79 0.48 -24.22
N ASP A 76 -1.80 -0.27 -23.72
CA ASP A 76 -0.37 -0.01 -23.87
C ASP A 76 0.16 1.30 -23.25
N LYS A 77 -0.66 2.04 -22.49
CA LYS A 77 -0.18 3.20 -21.73
C LYS A 77 0.70 2.77 -20.57
N ILE A 78 1.74 3.57 -20.32
CA ILE A 78 2.69 3.34 -19.23
C ILE A 78 2.62 4.51 -18.26
N PHE A 79 2.54 4.20 -16.97
CA PHE A 79 2.61 5.17 -15.88
C PHE A 79 3.44 4.58 -14.74
N ALA A 80 4.00 5.45 -13.90
CA ALA A 80 4.83 5.05 -12.77
C ALA A 80 4.18 5.47 -11.47
N ILE A 81 4.12 4.56 -10.50
CA ILE A 81 3.53 4.83 -9.18
C ILE A 81 4.60 4.65 -8.09
N PRO A 82 4.82 5.66 -7.23
CA PRO A 82 5.61 5.52 -6.00
C PRO A 82 5.01 4.43 -5.10
N THR A 83 5.85 3.49 -4.66
CA THR A 83 5.36 2.29 -3.99
C THR A 83 5.05 2.48 -2.51
N GLY A 84 5.77 3.38 -1.82
CA GLY A 84 5.71 3.48 -0.36
C GLY A 84 6.29 2.26 0.38
N PHE A 85 7.03 1.38 -0.31
CA PHE A 85 7.61 0.18 0.31
C PHE A 85 8.68 0.49 1.36
N ASP A 86 9.18 1.72 1.42
CA ASP A 86 10.05 2.22 2.48
C ASP A 86 9.41 2.12 3.87
N LYS A 87 8.07 2.13 3.95
CA LYS A 87 7.28 1.99 5.18
C LYS A 87 7.17 0.55 5.68
N LEU A 88 7.52 -0.44 4.86
CA LEU A 88 7.47 -1.84 5.25
C LEU A 88 8.64 -2.23 6.16
N SER A 89 8.50 -3.34 6.87
CA SER A 89 9.61 -3.95 7.60
C SER A 89 10.73 -4.37 6.63
N ASN A 90 11.98 -4.46 7.12
CA ASN A 90 13.10 -4.90 6.27
C ASN A 90 12.90 -6.32 5.72
N ALA A 91 12.25 -7.20 6.48
CA ALA A 91 11.95 -8.56 6.02
C ALA A 91 10.93 -8.53 4.87
N ASP A 92 9.88 -7.71 5.00
CA ASP A 92 8.85 -7.57 3.97
C ASP A 92 9.38 -6.91 2.71
N LYS A 93 10.24 -5.88 2.83
CA LYS A 93 10.94 -5.27 1.69
C LYS A 93 11.69 -6.32 0.85
N GLN A 94 12.40 -7.23 1.52
CA GLN A 94 13.13 -8.31 0.85
C GLN A 94 12.17 -9.34 0.22
N SER A 95 11.07 -9.66 0.90
CA SER A 95 10.06 -10.59 0.38
C SER A 95 9.38 -10.05 -0.87
N VAL A 96 8.96 -8.79 -0.85
CA VAL A 96 8.34 -8.10 -1.99
C VAL A 96 9.28 -8.09 -3.20
N GLN A 97 10.56 -7.74 -3.00
CA GLN A 97 11.56 -7.73 -4.08
C GLN A 97 11.77 -9.10 -4.74
N LYS A 98 11.66 -10.19 -3.98
CA LYS A 98 11.80 -11.56 -4.53
C LYS A 98 10.61 -11.98 -5.38
N ILE A 99 9.43 -11.45 -5.07
CA ILE A 99 8.17 -11.88 -5.68
C ILE A 99 7.81 -11.05 -6.91
N LEU A 100 8.06 -9.74 -6.88
CA LEU A 100 7.75 -8.84 -8.00
C LEU A 100 8.67 -9.10 -9.18
N LYS A 101 8.08 -9.30 -10.36
CA LYS A 101 8.81 -9.56 -11.60
C LYS A 101 8.26 -8.71 -12.74
N LYS A 102 9.15 -8.25 -13.64
CA LYS A 102 8.75 -7.65 -14.91
C LYS A 102 7.89 -8.64 -15.72
N GLY A 103 6.87 -8.12 -16.38
CA GLY A 103 5.88 -8.86 -17.17
C GLY A 103 4.80 -9.57 -16.34
N GLN A 104 4.87 -9.50 -15.01
CA GLN A 104 3.84 -10.09 -14.14
C GLN A 104 2.57 -9.25 -14.18
N LEU A 105 1.41 -9.91 -14.29
CA LEU A 105 0.12 -9.26 -14.09
C LEU A 105 -0.06 -8.99 -12.59
N SER A 106 -0.55 -7.81 -12.26
CA SER A 106 -0.80 -7.36 -10.90
C SER A 106 -2.15 -6.66 -10.83
N PHE A 107 -2.76 -6.66 -9.65
CA PHE A 107 -3.91 -5.81 -9.36
C PHE A 107 -3.47 -4.73 -8.39
N ALA A 108 -3.50 -3.47 -8.83
CA ALA A 108 -3.04 -2.33 -8.05
C ALA A 108 -4.21 -1.40 -7.72
N LYS A 109 -4.23 -0.89 -6.49
CA LYS A 109 -5.05 0.23 -6.06
C LYS A 109 -4.16 1.44 -5.81
N TYR A 110 -4.58 2.61 -6.27
CA TYR A 110 -3.79 3.83 -6.15
C TYR A 110 -4.67 5.05 -5.92
N ALA A 111 -4.08 6.08 -5.31
CA ALA A 111 -4.66 7.43 -5.24
C ALA A 111 -4.00 8.34 -6.27
N VAL A 112 -4.74 9.34 -6.74
CA VAL A 112 -4.26 10.43 -7.59
C VAL A 112 -4.66 11.75 -6.94
N CYS A 113 -3.68 12.57 -6.58
CA CYS A 113 -3.89 13.80 -5.84
C CYS A 113 -3.37 15.02 -6.62
N GLY A 114 -4.09 16.15 -6.48
CA GLY A 114 -3.69 17.44 -7.02
C GLY A 114 -3.81 17.56 -8.54
N SER A 115 -3.70 18.78 -9.06
CA SER A 115 -3.85 19.09 -10.49
C SER A 115 -2.77 18.46 -11.38
N GLY A 116 -1.62 18.07 -10.79
CA GLY A 116 -0.52 17.40 -11.49
C GLY A 116 -0.64 15.87 -11.57
N GLY A 117 -1.66 15.28 -10.94
CA GLY A 117 -1.88 13.83 -10.98
C GLY A 117 -0.83 13.03 -10.20
N PHE A 118 -0.45 13.48 -9.00
CA PHE A 118 0.52 12.77 -8.17
C PHE A 118 -0.08 11.45 -7.70
N MET A 119 0.50 10.33 -8.16
CA MET A 119 0.02 9.01 -7.82
C MET A 119 0.68 8.48 -6.55
N SER A 120 -0.04 7.68 -5.77
CA SER A 120 0.54 6.86 -4.71
C SER A 120 -0.09 5.47 -4.68
N LEU A 121 0.72 4.46 -4.41
CA LEU A 121 0.26 3.08 -4.32
C LEU A 121 -0.44 2.89 -2.97
N ILE A 122 -1.67 2.38 -2.99
CA ILE A 122 -2.44 2.03 -1.79
C ILE A 122 -2.24 0.56 -1.48
N SER A 123 -2.42 -0.30 -2.50
CA SER A 123 -2.17 -1.73 -2.38
C SER A 123 -1.78 -2.36 -3.71
N LEU A 124 -1.12 -3.51 -3.63
CA LEU A 124 -0.65 -4.29 -4.77
C LEU A 124 -0.84 -5.77 -4.49
N ASN A 125 -1.52 -6.46 -5.40
CA ASN A 125 -1.71 -7.90 -5.36
C ASN A 125 -1.04 -8.53 -6.58
N VAL A 126 -0.26 -9.58 -6.37
CA VAL A 126 0.45 -10.29 -7.42
C VAL A 126 0.31 -11.80 -7.26
N PRO A 127 0.08 -12.55 -8.35
CA PRO A 127 0.06 -14.00 -8.28
C PRO A 127 1.48 -14.51 -8.03
N LEU A 128 1.65 -15.42 -7.09
CA LEU A 128 2.87 -16.18 -6.91
C LEU A 128 3.05 -17.12 -8.10
N LYS A 129 4.13 -16.94 -8.85
CA LYS A 129 4.52 -17.93 -9.87
C LYS A 129 4.92 -19.21 -9.13
N LYS A 130 4.36 -20.35 -9.57
CA LYS A 130 4.86 -21.67 -9.21
C LYS A 130 6.29 -21.87 -9.71
#